data_AF-A0A930XEH1-F1
#
_entry.id   AF-A0A930XEH1-F1
#
_cell.length_a   1.000
_cell.length_b   1.000
_cell.length_c   1.000
_cell.angle_alpha   90.00
_cell.angle_beta   90.00
_cell.angle_gamma   90.00
#
_symmetry.space_group_name_H-M   'P 1'
#
loop_
_entity.id
_entity.type
_entity.pdbx_description
1 polymer ?
#
loop_
_entity_poly.entity_id
_entity_poly.type
_entity_poly.pdbx_seq_one_letter_code
_entity_poly.pdbx_strand_id
1 'polypeptide(L)'
;MAMVVNLKKLLSILVLILVLSLMAPDIALGFPTKFINVATVANVNSNQVWEYSQMTPQEHQELQAIRQRRNREIAEVLNKSQLQQLEHYLRTGHDLEYAINTLDIDRDQWDTIQAIMELSALKTKSILHRHSLTSAN
;
A
#
# COMPACT_ATOMS: atom_id res chain seq x y z
N MET A 1 36.51 -9.52 41.05
CA MET A 1 35.66 -10.69 41.33
C MET A 1 35.28 -11.33 40.01
N ALA A 2 35.93 -12.43 39.62
CA ALA A 2 35.59 -13.15 38.40
C ALA A 2 34.53 -14.22 38.75
N MET A 3 33.34 -14.09 38.17
CA MET A 3 32.25 -15.05 38.36
C MET A 3 32.57 -16.32 37.56
N VAL A 4 32.87 -17.41 38.26
CA VAL A 4 33.11 -18.73 37.65
C VAL A 4 31.76 -19.27 37.17
N VAL A 5 31.48 -19.11 35.88
CA VAL A 5 30.26 -19.62 35.26
C VAL A 5 30.42 -21.11 35.02
N ASN A 6 29.54 -21.90 35.63
CA ASN A 6 29.54 -23.35 35.51
C ASN A 6 28.95 -23.76 34.16
N LEU A 7 29.80 -24.23 33.23
CA LEU A 7 29.43 -24.59 31.86
C LEU A 7 28.25 -25.59 31.78
N LYS A 8 28.20 -26.56 32.71
CA LYS A 8 27.10 -27.52 32.82
C LYS A 8 25.74 -26.85 33.12
N LYS A 9 25.76 -25.76 33.91
CA LYS A 9 24.56 -24.98 34.25
C LYS A 9 24.09 -24.16 33.05
N LEU A 10 25.03 -23.62 32.27
CA LEU A 10 24.70 -22.84 31.05
C LEU A 10 24.10 -23.75 29.97
N LEU A 11 24.69 -24.92 29.74
CA LEU A 11 24.13 -25.95 28.84
C LEU A 11 22.73 -26.39 29.26
N SER A 12 22.49 -26.60 30.55
CA SER A 12 21.18 -27.00 31.08
C SER A 12 20.11 -25.92 30.83
N ILE A 13 20.44 -24.65 31.06
CA ILE A 13 19.53 -23.52 30.79
C ILE A 13 19.20 -23.42 29.30
N LEU A 14 20.19 -23.63 28.42
CA LEU A 14 20.01 -23.53 26.97
C LEU A 14 19.09 -24.65 26.44
N VAL A 15 19.24 -25.87 26.96
CA VAL A 15 18.34 -27.01 26.65
C VAL A 15 16.92 -26.72 27.14
N LEU A 16 16.76 -26.13 28.32
CA LEU A 16 15.43 -25.79 28.86
C LEU A 16 14.70 -24.76 27.97
N ILE A 17 15.41 -23.73 27.48
CA ILE A 17 14.85 -22.72 26.57
C ILE A 17 14.44 -23.35 25.23
N LEU A 18 15.25 -24.25 24.69
CA LEU A 18 14.97 -24.93 23.43
C LEU A 18 13.71 -25.80 23.52
N VAL A 19 13.55 -26.55 24.62
CA VAL A 19 12.35 -27.36 24.86
C VAL A 19 11.10 -26.49 25.01
N LEU A 20 11.21 -25.35 25.71
CA LEU A 20 10.10 -24.39 25.84
C LEU A 20 9.68 -23.81 24.48
N SER A 21 10.65 -23.51 23.61
CA SER A 21 10.38 -22.98 22.26
C SER A 21 9.70 -23.99 21.35
N LEU A 22 9.97 -25.30 21.51
CA LEU A 22 9.32 -26.35 20.70
C LEU A 22 7.91 -26.67 21.18
N MET A 23 7.60 -26.47 22.46
CA MET A 23 6.26 -26.72 23.02
C MET A 23 5.33 -25.51 22.97
N ALA A 24 5.78 -24.35 22.48
CA ALA A 24 4.89 -23.23 22.23
C ALA A 24 3.98 -23.57 21.04
N PRO A 25 2.65 -23.61 21.22
CA PRO A 25 1.73 -23.80 20.11
C PRO A 25 1.93 -22.64 19.12
N ASP A 26 1.98 -22.97 17.82
CA ASP A 26 2.06 -21.97 16.77
C ASP A 26 0.76 -21.16 16.80
N ILE A 27 0.81 -19.99 17.45
CA ILE A 27 -0.32 -19.07 17.50
C ILE A 27 -0.33 -18.37 16.14
N ALA A 28 -0.91 -19.05 15.16
CA ALA A 28 -1.37 -18.43 13.93
C ALA A 28 -2.45 -17.41 14.31
N LEU A 29 -2.01 -16.18 14.60
CA LEU A 29 -2.89 -15.03 14.67
C LEU A 29 -3.48 -14.84 13.27
N GLY A 30 -4.63 -15.45 13.04
CA GLY A 30 -5.51 -15.15 11.91
C GLY A 30 -5.99 -13.72 12.06
N PHE A 31 -5.17 -12.76 11.64
CA PHE A 31 -5.59 -11.38 11.50
C PHE A 31 -6.73 -11.36 10.48
N PRO A 32 -7.93 -10.87 10.85
CA PRO A 32 -8.93 -10.60 9.85
C PRO A 32 -8.32 -9.54 8.93
N THR A 33 -8.06 -9.90 7.68
CA THR A 33 -7.78 -8.94 6.61
C THR A 33 -9.03 -8.09 6.47
N LYS A 34 -9.14 -7.05 7.29
CA LYS A 34 -10.05 -5.95 7.08
C LYS A 34 -9.70 -5.42 5.71
N PHE A 35 -10.56 -5.70 4.74
CA PHE A 35 -10.58 -4.95 3.49
C PHE A 35 -10.61 -3.48 3.90
N ILE A 36 -9.48 -2.80 3.71
CA ILE A 36 -9.35 -1.39 3.98
C ILE A 36 -10.27 -0.73 2.98
N ASN A 37 -11.44 -0.33 3.46
CA ASN A 37 -12.32 0.57 2.74
C ASN A 37 -11.61 1.93 2.77
N VAL A 38 -10.64 2.10 1.87
CA VAL A 38 -9.98 3.39 1.63
C VAL A 38 -11.04 4.27 0.99
N ALA A 39 -11.85 4.92 1.83
CA ALA A 39 -12.56 6.11 1.41
C ALA A 39 -11.48 7.14 1.05
N THR A 40 -11.13 7.17 -0.23
CA THR A 40 -10.15 8.09 -0.80
C THR A 40 -10.59 9.52 -0.48
N VAL A 41 -9.90 10.18 0.43
CA VAL A 41 -9.95 11.64 0.55
C VAL A 41 -9.19 12.16 -0.66
N ALA A 42 -9.94 12.45 -1.71
CA ALA A 42 -9.41 12.95 -2.95
C ALA A 42 -9.30 14.47 -2.82
N ASN A 43 -8.07 14.99 -2.72
CA ASN A 43 -7.81 16.40 -2.98
C ASN A 43 -7.93 16.60 -4.50
N VAL A 44 -9.09 17.06 -4.94
CA VAL A 44 -9.46 17.14 -6.35
C VAL A 44 -9.81 18.58 -6.64
N ASN A 45 -9.18 19.12 -7.68
CA ASN A 45 -9.48 20.43 -8.25
C ASN A 45 -11.01 20.59 -8.40
N SER A 46 -11.58 21.71 -7.94
CA SER A 46 -13.04 21.84 -7.73
C SER A 46 -13.86 21.46 -8.98
N ASN A 47 -13.38 21.78 -10.18
CA ASN A 47 -14.05 21.41 -11.44
C ASN A 47 -14.08 19.89 -11.69
N GLN A 48 -13.03 19.16 -11.29
CA GLN A 48 -13.01 17.71 -11.40
C GLN A 48 -13.90 17.03 -10.36
N VAL A 49 -14.09 17.61 -9.16
CA VAL A 49 -15.00 17.07 -8.14
C VAL A 49 -16.43 16.99 -8.67
N TRP A 50 -16.88 18.02 -9.40
CA TRP A 50 -18.20 18.04 -10.02
C TRP A 50 -18.34 17.01 -11.15
N GLU A 51 -17.28 16.81 -11.94
CA GLU A 51 -17.28 15.81 -13.02
C GLU A 51 -17.27 14.38 -12.48
N TYR A 52 -16.58 14.13 -11.36
CA TYR A 52 -16.59 12.83 -10.67
C TYR A 52 -17.91 12.56 -9.93
N SER A 53 -18.61 13.58 -9.43
CA SER A 53 -19.87 13.39 -8.68
C SER A 53 -21.06 13.08 -9.57
N GLN A 54 -20.96 13.38 -10.87
CA GLN A 54 -21.98 13.08 -11.88
C GLN A 54 -21.73 11.76 -12.63
N MET A 55 -20.62 11.08 -12.34
CA MET A 55 -20.31 9.79 -12.96
C MET A 55 -21.37 8.73 -12.69
N THR A 56 -21.58 7.89 -13.70
CA THR A 56 -22.40 6.70 -13.55
C THR A 56 -21.74 5.70 -12.59
N PRO A 57 -22.51 4.80 -11.94
CA PRO A 57 -21.94 3.75 -11.10
C PRO A 57 -20.91 2.87 -11.83
N GLN A 58 -21.07 2.66 -13.14
CA GLN A 58 -20.13 1.89 -13.97
C GLN A 58 -18.80 2.62 -14.13
N GLU A 59 -18.82 3.93 -14.41
CA GLU A 59 -17.61 4.75 -14.51
C GLU A 59 -16.85 4.83 -13.18
N HIS A 60 -17.58 4.89 -12.06
CA HIS A 60 -16.97 4.78 -10.73
C HIS A 60 -16.26 3.44 -10.52
N GLN A 61 -16.86 2.34 -10.93
CA GLN A 61 -16.22 1.02 -10.84
C GLN A 61 -14.97 0.93 -11.71
N GLU A 62 -15.01 1.46 -12.93
CA GLU A 62 -13.86 1.51 -13.82
C GLU A 62 -12.72 2.35 -13.23
N LEU A 63 -13.04 3.50 -12.64
CA LEU A 63 -12.08 4.36 -11.95
C LEU A 63 -11.44 3.64 -10.74
N GLN A 64 -12.23 2.93 -9.94
CA GLN A 64 -11.70 2.15 -8.82
C GLN A 64 -10.79 1.03 -9.32
N ALA A 65 -11.15 0.34 -10.41
CA ALA A 65 -10.31 -0.68 -11.01
C ALA A 65 -8.97 -0.10 -11.50
N ILE A 66 -8.96 1.08 -12.11
CA ILE A 66 -7.72 1.78 -12.50
C ILE A 66 -6.86 2.07 -11.26
N ARG A 67 -7.44 2.61 -10.20
CA ARG A 67 -6.72 2.94 -8.96
C ARG A 67 -6.13 1.70 -8.29
N GLN A 68 -6.90 0.61 -8.19
CA GLN A 68 -6.43 -0.65 -7.62
C GLN A 68 -5.30 -1.25 -8.44
N ARG A 69 -5.44 -1.25 -9.77
CA ARG A 69 -4.40 -1.75 -10.66
C ARG A 69 -3.11 -0.95 -10.52
N ARG A 70 -3.20 0.38 -10.57
CA ARG A 70 -2.06 1.28 -10.37
C ARG A 70 -1.36 0.99 -9.04
N ASN A 71 -2.12 0.87 -7.95
CA ASN A 71 -1.55 0.60 -6.63
C ASN A 71 -0.84 -0.76 -6.58
N ARG A 72 -1.37 -1.79 -7.25
CA ARG A 72 -0.72 -3.10 -7.36
C ARG A 72 0.58 -3.01 -8.16
N GLU A 73 0.57 -2.37 -9.32
CA GLU A 73 1.75 -2.21 -10.17
C GLU A 73 2.85 -1.41 -9.45
N ILE A 74 2.50 -0.36 -8.71
CA ILE A 74 3.46 0.36 -7.85
C ILE A 74 4.04 -0.57 -6.78
N ALA A 75 3.21 -1.36 -6.11
CA ALA A 75 3.68 -2.28 -5.07
C ALA A 75 4.64 -3.36 -5.61
N GLU A 76 4.52 -3.75 -6.88
CA GLU A 76 5.42 -4.70 -7.54
C GLU A 76 6.82 -4.08 -7.83
N VAL A 77 6.91 -2.75 -7.97
CA VAL A 77 8.18 -2.03 -8.18
C VAL A 77 8.95 -1.82 -6.87
N LEU A 78 8.23 -1.68 -5.76
CA LEU A 78 8.80 -1.34 -4.46
C LEU A 78 9.31 -2.57 -3.71
N ASN A 79 10.39 -2.38 -2.94
CA ASN A 79 10.81 -3.39 -1.98
C ASN A 79 9.94 -3.36 -0.72
N LYS A 80 10.09 -4.38 0.13
CA LYS A 80 9.27 -4.54 1.34
C LYS A 80 9.34 -3.34 2.30
N SER A 81 10.50 -2.71 2.47
CA SER A 81 10.65 -1.56 3.36
C SER A 81 9.96 -0.32 2.79
N GLN A 82 10.15 -0.05 1.51
CA GLN A 82 9.48 1.05 0.80
C GLN A 82 7.96 0.87 0.81
N LEU A 83 7.46 -0.35 0.63
CA LEU A 83 6.03 -0.64 0.69
C LEU A 83 5.44 -0.33 2.08
N GLN A 84 6.14 -0.68 3.15
CA GLN A 84 5.71 -0.36 4.52
C GLN A 84 5.66 1.16 4.78
N GLN A 85 6.62 1.91 4.24
CA GLN A 85 6.61 3.37 4.33
C GLN A 85 5.47 3.98 3.51
N LEU A 86 5.24 3.47 2.30
CA LEU A 86 4.11 3.88 1.46
C LEU A 86 2.78 3.68 2.18
N GLU A 87 2.55 2.49 2.74
CA GLU A 87 1.35 2.19 3.52
C GLU A 87 1.22 3.10 4.75
N HIS A 88 2.33 3.44 5.40
CA HIS A 88 2.33 4.38 6.53
C HIS A 88 1.87 5.78 6.11
N TYR A 89 2.39 6.32 5.02
CA TYR A 89 1.99 7.63 4.52
C TYR A 89 0.51 7.66 4.11
N LEU A 90 0.06 6.63 3.38
CA LEU A 90 -1.33 6.52 2.96
C LEU A 90 -2.29 6.39 4.17
N ARG A 91 -1.91 5.61 5.19
CA ARG A 91 -2.72 5.43 6.40
C ARG A 91 -2.78 6.68 7.28
N THR A 92 -1.76 7.53 7.20
CA THR A 92 -1.72 8.81 7.93
C THR A 92 -2.44 9.94 7.18
N GLY A 93 -3.06 9.63 6.04
CA GLY A 93 -3.89 10.56 5.28
C GLY A 93 -3.13 11.38 4.24
N HIS A 94 -1.85 11.08 4.01
CA HIS A 94 -1.13 11.66 2.89
C HIS A 94 -1.61 11.05 1.57
N ASP A 95 -1.58 11.83 0.50
CA ASP A 95 -1.89 11.32 -0.83
C ASP A 95 -0.73 10.48 -1.41
N LEU A 96 -1.04 9.77 -2.49
CA LEU A 96 -0.08 8.88 -3.14
C LEU A 96 1.12 9.63 -3.71
N GLU A 97 0.92 10.84 -4.26
CA GLU A 97 1.99 11.61 -4.89
C GLU A 97 3.01 12.07 -3.84
N TYR A 98 2.52 12.61 -2.72
CA TYR A 98 3.33 12.92 -1.55
C TYR A 98 4.09 11.68 -1.07
N ALA A 99 3.39 10.55 -0.91
CA ALA A 99 4.00 9.34 -0.40
C ALA A 99 5.14 8.85 -1.30
N ILE A 100 4.93 8.78 -2.61
CA ILE A 100 5.95 8.37 -3.58
C ILE A 100 7.14 9.34 -3.58
N ASN A 101 6.90 10.65 -3.55
CA ASN A 101 7.97 11.66 -3.53
C ASN A 101 8.80 11.65 -2.24
N THR A 102 8.26 11.08 -1.17
CA THR A 102 8.95 10.98 0.13
C THR A 102 9.72 9.67 0.28
N LEU A 103 9.39 8.63 -0.50
CA LEU A 103 10.09 7.36 -0.44
C LEU A 103 11.53 7.50 -0.90
N ASP A 104 12.43 6.80 -0.21
CA ASP A 104 13.79 6.57 -0.68
C ASP A 104 13.76 5.45 -1.75
N ILE A 105 13.58 5.86 -3.00
CA ILE A 105 13.52 4.97 -4.19
C ILE A 105 14.62 5.36 -5.18
N ASP A 106 15.15 4.37 -5.89
CA ASP A 106 16.13 4.63 -6.93
C ASP A 106 15.49 5.25 -8.20
N ARG A 107 16.33 5.70 -9.13
CA ARG A 107 15.88 6.36 -10.36
C ARG A 107 15.01 5.44 -11.22
N ASP A 108 15.36 4.17 -11.35
CA ASP A 108 14.66 3.24 -12.23
C ASP A 108 13.28 2.90 -11.65
N GLN A 109 13.20 2.74 -10.32
CA GLN A 109 11.94 2.63 -9.59
C GLN A 109 11.08 3.89 -9.78
N TRP A 110 11.67 5.07 -9.66
CA TRP A 110 10.97 6.34 -9.83
C TRP A 110 10.40 6.49 -11.24
N ASP A 111 11.21 6.27 -12.28
CA ASP A 111 10.79 6.35 -13.68
C ASP A 111 9.65 5.36 -13.98
N THR A 112 9.74 4.14 -13.43
CA THR A 112 8.69 3.12 -13.59
C THR A 112 7.39 3.53 -12.90
N ILE A 113 7.46 4.04 -11.68
CA ILE A 113 6.29 4.49 -10.92
C ILE A 113 5.63 5.69 -11.61
N GLN A 114 6.40 6.64 -12.14
CA GLN A 114 5.86 7.76 -12.90
C GLN A 114 5.13 7.30 -14.15
N ALA A 115 5.70 6.37 -14.91
CA ALA A 115 5.02 5.81 -16.08
C ALA A 115 3.68 5.12 -15.72
N ILE A 116 3.63 4.40 -14.59
CA ILE A 116 2.40 3.80 -14.06
C ILE A 116 1.38 4.89 -13.69
N MET A 117 1.82 5.96 -13.03
CA MET A 117 0.97 7.10 -12.65
C MET A 117 0.41 7.81 -13.89
N GLU A 118 1.23 8.13 -14.88
CA GLU A 118 0.82 8.76 -16.14
C GLU A 118 -0.18 7.90 -16.91
N LEU A 119 0.09 6.59 -17.03
CA LEU A 119 -0.83 5.67 -17.69
C LEU A 119 -2.20 5.64 -16.98
N SER A 120 -2.20 5.64 -15.66
CA SER A 120 -3.44 5.69 -14.86
C SER A 120 -4.20 7.01 -15.05
N ALA A 121 -3.48 8.13 -15.17
CA ALA A 121 -4.05 9.45 -15.42
C ALA A 121 -4.67 9.52 -16.82
N LEU A 122 -4.01 8.98 -17.84
CA LEU A 122 -4.54 8.89 -19.21
C LEU A 122 -5.81 8.05 -19.28
N LYS A 123 -5.83 6.89 -18.61
CA LYS A 123 -7.04 6.05 -18.52
C LYS A 123 -8.18 6.78 -17.82
N THR A 124 -7.89 7.47 -16.72
CA THR A 124 -8.88 8.29 -16.00
C THR A 124 -9.44 9.40 -16.89
N LYS A 125 -8.57 10.12 -17.61
CA LYS A 125 -8.97 11.14 -18.58
C LYS A 125 -9.86 10.58 -19.69
N SER A 126 -9.61 9.35 -20.13
CA SER A 126 -10.46 8.69 -21.13
C SER A 126 -11.89 8.42 -20.62
N ILE A 127 -12.05 8.12 -19.33
CA ILE A 127 -13.38 7.94 -18.71
C ILE A 127 -14.10 9.28 -18.67
N LEU A 128 -13.45 10.33 -18.16
CA LEU A 128 -14.01 11.69 -18.10
C LEU A 128 -14.41 12.20 -19.49
N HIS A 129 -13.57 11.93 -20.50
CA HIS A 129 -13.88 12.32 -21.87
C HIS A 129 -15.14 11.61 -22.41
N ARG A 130 -15.33 10.31 -22.15
CA ARG A 130 -16.57 9.61 -22.52
C ARG A 130 -17.78 10.12 -21.75
N HIS A 131 -17.60 10.43 -20.46
CA HIS A 131 -18.65 10.98 -19.61
C HIS A 131 -19.15 12.32 -20.15
N SER A 132 -18.24 13.26 -20.41
CA SER A 132 -18.55 14.59 -20.97
C SER A 132 -19.23 14.54 -22.34
N LEU A 133 -18.87 13.59 -23.20
CA LEU A 133 -19.57 13.38 -24.48
C LEU A 133 -21.01 12.86 -24.29
N THR A 134 -21.25 12.10 -23.23
CA THR A 134 -22.56 11.51 -22.94
C THR A 134 -23.46 12.49 -22.21
N SER A 135 -22.90 13.36 -21.34
CA SER A 135 -23.66 14.36 -20.59
C SER A 135 -23.93 15.66 -21.36
N ALA A 136 -23.26 15.88 -22.49
CA ALA A 136 -23.51 17.02 -23.38
C ALA A 136 -24.65 16.80 -24.40
N ASN A 137 -25.23 15.59 -24.45
CA ASN A 137 -26.41 15.25 -25.26
C ASN A 137 -27.66 15.13 -24.39
#